data_AF-S2RDU0-F1
#
_entry.id   AF-S2RDU0-F1
#
_cell.length_a   1.000
_cell.length_b   1.000
_cell.length_c   1.000
_cell.angle_alpha   90.00
_cell.angle_beta   90.00
_cell.angle_gamma   90.00
#
_symmetry.space_group_name_H-M   'P 1'
#
loop_
_entity.id
_entity.type
_entity.pdbx_description
1 polymer ?
#
loop_
_entity_poly.entity_id
_entity_poly.type
_entity_poly.pdbx_seq_one_letter_code
_entity_poly.pdbx_strand_id
1 'polypeptide(L)'
;MTMHPKRDVVIVINPGSTSSKIALFKAGKMVAERTLNHSLAELSQFDAVIAQKDFRMQVIQEFLADQDFSASEVLAVAGRGGLLKPIPGGTYAVNEAMLDD
;
A
#
# COMPACT_ATOMS: atom_id res chain seq x y z
N MET A 1 17.92 4.07 29.27
CA MET A 1 16.75 4.51 28.50
C MET A 1 16.94 4.05 27.06
N THR A 2 16.15 3.07 26.61
CA THR A 2 16.12 2.69 25.19
C THR A 2 15.36 3.77 24.43
N MET A 3 16.06 4.55 23.59
CA MET A 3 15.39 5.40 22.61
C MET A 3 14.64 4.48 21.66
N HIS A 4 13.31 4.51 21.72
CA HIS A 4 12.50 3.91 20.68
C HIS A 4 12.57 4.85 19.48
N PRO A 5 12.92 4.36 18.28
CA PRO A 5 12.89 5.20 17.08
C PRO A 5 11.49 5.81 16.94
N LYS A 6 11.43 7.09 16.61
CA LYS A 6 10.17 7.80 16.40
C LYS A 6 9.44 7.13 15.23
N ARG A 7 8.18 6.76 15.45
CA ARG A 7 7.30 6.29 14.36
C ARG A 7 6.79 7.48 13.58
N ASP A 8 7.40 7.78 12.43
CA ASP A 8 6.99 8.87 11.55
C ASP A 8 7.03 8.52 10.05
N VAL A 9 7.10 7.21 9.75
CA VAL A 9 7.03 6.69 8.38
C VAL A 9 5.59 6.28 8.04
N VAL A 10 5.07 6.77 6.92
CA VAL A 10 3.76 6.37 6.36
C VAL A 10 3.96 5.77 4.98
N ILE A 11 3.46 4.56 4.77
CA ILE A 11 3.47 3.89 3.47
C ILE A 11 2.11 4.08 2.83
N VAL A 12 2.06 4.62 1.62
CA VAL A 12 0.82 4.85 0.86
C VAL A 12 0.78 3.89 -0.32
N ILE A 13 -0.31 3.14 -0.44
CA ILE A 13 -0.51 2.10 -1.46
C ILE A 13 -1.79 2.40 -2.23
N ASN A 14 -1.68 2.50 -3.56
CA ASN A 14 -2.81 2.76 -4.44
C ASN A 14 -2.79 1.79 -5.63
N PRO A 15 -3.39 0.60 -5.49
CA PRO A 15 -3.59 -0.30 -6.62
C PRO A 15 -4.70 0.26 -7.52
N GLY A 16 -4.37 0.48 -8.78
CA GLY A 16 -5.30 0.77 -9.87
C GLY A 16 -5.47 -0.44 -10.80
N SER A 17 -6.36 -0.31 -11.78
CA SER A 17 -6.65 -1.37 -12.76
C SER A 17 -5.38 -1.81 -13.50
N THR A 18 -4.64 -0.86 -14.08
CA THR A 18 -3.44 -1.10 -14.90
C THR A 18 -2.15 -0.56 -14.28
N SER A 19 -2.21 -0.05 -13.04
CA SER A 19 -1.01 0.43 -12.35
C SER A 19 -1.08 0.17 -10.85
N SER A 20 0.08 0.20 -10.19
CA SER A 20 0.20 0.27 -8.73
C SER A 20 1.08 1.47 -8.41
N LYS A 21 0.57 2.41 -7.61
CA LYS A 21 1.35 3.53 -7.10
C LYS A 21 1.66 3.32 -5.63
N ILE A 22 2.92 3.51 -5.26
CA ILE A 22 3.41 3.34 -3.90
C ILE A 22 4.23 4.57 -3.56
N ALA A 23 4.05 5.12 -2.36
CA ALA A 23 4.84 6.23 -1.88
C ALA A 23 5.22 6.03 -0.41
N LEU A 24 6.40 6.51 -0.06
CA LEU A 24 6.90 6.54 1.31
C LEU A 24 6.96 8.00 1.77
N PHE A 25 6.37 8.28 2.92
CA PHE A 25 6.45 9.57 3.59
C PHE A 25 7.21 9.41 4.90
N LYS A 26 8.14 10.33 5.20
CA LYS A 26 8.84 10.42 6.48
C LYS A 26 8.65 11.81 7.06
N ALA A 27 8.20 11.89 8.31
CA ALA A 27 7.91 13.15 9.01
C ALA A 27 7.02 14.12 8.18
N GLY A 28 6.04 13.57 7.46
CA GLY A 28 5.09 14.35 6.64
C GLY A 28 5.61 14.78 5.26
N LYS A 29 6.83 14.39 4.87
CA LYS A 29 7.40 14.66 3.54
C LYS A 29 7.48 13.38 2.72
N MET A 30 7.10 13.45 1.45
CA MET A 30 7.33 12.34 0.51
C MET A 30 8.84 12.18 0.29
N VAL A 31 9.36 10.98 0.52
CA VAL A 31 10.79 10.66 0.35
C VAL A 31 11.05 9.77 -0.85
N ALA A 32 10.07 8.96 -1.24
CA ALA A 32 10.15 8.11 -2.42
C ALA A 32 8.75 7.82 -2.96
N GLU A 33 8.67 7.62 -4.27
CA GLU A 33 7.47 7.09 -4.93
C GLU A 33 7.87 6.17 -6.08
N ARG A 34 6.98 5.22 -6.40
CA ARG A 34 7.09 4.33 -7.55
C ARG A 34 5.71 4.13 -8.15
N THR A 35 5.61 4.31 -9.46
CA THR A 35 4.46 3.87 -10.24
C THR A 35 4.88 2.68 -11.07
N LEU A 36 4.29 1.51 -10.82
CA LEU A 36 4.42 0.35 -11.69
C LEU A 36 3.20 0.29 -12.61
N ASN A 37 3.44 0.13 -13.90
CA ASN A 37 2.39 -0.15 -14.88
C ASN A 37 2.36 -1.66 -15.16
N HIS A 38 1.15 -2.20 -15.30
CA HIS A 38 0.91 -3.61 -15.59
C HIS A 38 0.35 -3.74 -16.99
N SER A 39 1.02 -4.53 -17.82
CA SER A 39 0.56 -4.84 -19.16
C SER A 39 -0.67 -5.75 -19.14
N LEU A 40 -1.46 -5.71 -20.21
CA LEU A 40 -2.58 -6.65 -20.37
C LEU A 40 -2.12 -8.10 -20.35
N ALA A 41 -0.94 -8.38 -20.92
CA ALA A 41 -0.39 -9.73 -20.94
C ALA A 41 -0.11 -10.25 -19.52
N GLU A 42 0.49 -9.45 -18.64
CA GLU A 42 0.72 -9.81 -17.24
C GLU A 42 -0.61 -9.99 -16.48
N LEU A 43 -1.55 -9.05 -16.65
CA LEU A 43 -2.82 -9.09 -15.93
C LEU A 43 -3.74 -10.24 -16.41
N SER A 44 -3.65 -10.62 -17.68
CA SER A 44 -4.45 -11.71 -18.26
C SER A 44 -4.10 -13.10 -17.73
N GLN A 45 -3.02 -13.23 -16.95
CA GLN A 45 -2.63 -14.48 -16.29
C GLN A 45 -3.47 -14.78 -15.05
N PHE A 46 -4.24 -13.80 -14.56
CA PHE A 46 -5.03 -13.92 -13.35
C PHE A 46 -6.53 -14.02 -13.66
N ASP A 47 -7.18 -15.07 -13.16
CA ASP A 47 -8.61 -15.30 -13.37
C ASP A 47 -9.51 -14.24 -12.72
N ALA A 48 -9.00 -13.54 -11.70
CA ALA A 48 -9.72 -12.51 -10.98
C ALA A 48 -8.77 -11.44 -10.42
N VAL A 49 -9.31 -10.24 -10.13
CA VAL A 49 -8.54 -9.14 -9.53
C VAL A 49 -7.92 -9.54 -8.19
N ILE A 50 -8.64 -10.32 -7.37
CA ILE A 50 -8.14 -10.78 -6.07
C ILE A 50 -6.93 -11.72 -6.20
N ALA A 51 -6.85 -12.49 -7.29
CA ALA A 51 -5.71 -13.37 -7.56
C ALA A 51 -4.41 -12.60 -7.85
N GLN A 52 -4.52 -11.30 -8.16
CA GLN A 52 -3.36 -10.43 -8.35
C GLN A 52 -2.70 -10.01 -7.03
N LYS A 53 -3.29 -10.31 -5.86
CA LYS A 53 -2.82 -9.82 -4.55
C LYS A 53 -1.32 -10.02 -4.34
N ASP A 54 -0.83 -11.24 -4.53
CA ASP A 54 0.57 -11.57 -4.24
C ASP A 54 1.52 -10.95 -5.27
N PHE A 55 1.13 -10.94 -6.54
CA PHE A 55 1.84 -10.22 -7.60
C PHE A 55 1.99 -8.72 -7.28
N ARG A 56 0.91 -8.09 -6.81
CA ARG A 56 0.91 -6.67 -6.41
C ARG A 56 1.73 -6.45 -5.13
N MET A 57 1.70 -7.40 -4.19
CA MET A 57 2.45 -7.36 -2.94
C MET A 57 3.96 -7.45 -3.18
N GLN A 58 4.40 -8.31 -4.08
CA GLN A 58 5.83 -8.46 -4.40
C GLN A 58 6.44 -7.12 -4.81
N VAL A 59 5.76 -6.37 -5.66
CA VAL A 59 6.21 -5.03 -6.13
C VAL A 59 6.33 -4.04 -4.97
N ILE A 60 5.40 -4.10 -4.00
CA ILE A 60 5.43 -3.26 -2.81
C ILE A 60 6.65 -3.63 -1.96
N GLN A 61 6.90 -4.92 -1.75
CA GLN A 61 8.05 -5.41 -0.98
C GLN A 61 9.38 -5.01 -1.63
N GLU A 62 9.50 -5.15 -2.95
CA GLU A 62 10.67 -4.71 -3.72
C GLU A 62 10.90 -3.20 -3.57
N PHE A 63 9.85 -2.38 -3.70
CA PHE A 63 9.96 -0.94 -3.48
C PHE A 63 10.46 -0.60 -2.07
N LEU A 64 9.90 -1.24 -1.05
CA LEU A 64 10.23 -0.97 0.35
C LEU A 64 11.62 -1.45 0.73
N ALA A 65 12.10 -2.55 0.13
CA ALA A 65 13.46 -3.07 0.36
C ALA A 65 14.56 -2.10 -0.12
N ASP A 66 14.24 -1.25 -1.10
CA ASP A 66 15.16 -0.23 -1.62
C ASP A 66 15.19 1.05 -0.76
N GLN A 67 14.39 1.15 0.32
CA GLN A 67 14.26 2.37 1.12
C GLN A 67 15.03 2.31 2.44
N ASP A 68 15.56 3.46 2.87
CA ASP A 68 16.27 3.61 4.13
C ASP A 68 15.31 3.91 5.30
N PHE A 69 14.64 2.86 5.79
CA PHE A 69 13.87 2.90 7.04
C PHE A 69 13.76 1.51 7.69
N SER A 70 13.58 1.47 9.00
CA SER A 70 13.24 0.26 9.76
C SER A 70 11.73 0.06 9.84
N ALA A 71 11.26 -1.18 9.80
CA ALA A 71 9.86 -1.51 10.10
C ALA A 71 9.36 -0.93 11.44
N SER A 72 10.26 -0.70 12.40
CA SER A 72 9.95 -0.08 13.70
C SER A 72 9.61 1.42 13.61
N GLU A 73 10.01 2.10 12.53
CA GLU A 73 9.70 3.51 12.23
C GLU A 73 8.32 3.68 11.57
N VAL A 74 7.69 2.59 11.11
CA VAL A 74 6.38 2.64 10.45
C VAL A 74 5.31 3.05 11.45
N LEU A 75 4.68 4.20 11.17
CA LEU A 75 3.54 4.74 11.88
C LEU A 75 2.23 4.17 11.35
N ALA A 76 2.07 4.11 10.02
CA ALA A 76 0.84 3.64 9.38
C ALA A 76 1.08 3.17 7.94
N VAL A 77 0.16 2.34 7.45
CA VAL A 77 -0.01 2.03 6.03
C VAL A 77 -1.39 2.54 5.61
N ALA A 78 -1.46 3.33 4.55
CA ALA A 78 -2.70 3.90 4.03
C ALA A 78 -2.97 3.38 2.62
N GLY A 79 -4.18 2.85 2.40
CA GLY A 79 -4.66 2.39 1.11
C GLY A 79 -5.74 3.31 0.54
N ARG A 80 -5.88 3.35 -0.79
CA ARG A 80 -7.11 3.86 -1.41
C ARG A 80 -8.26 2.87 -1.11
N GLY A 81 -9.41 3.40 -0.68
CA GLY A 81 -10.61 2.58 -0.44
C GLY A 81 -11.03 1.76 -1.66
N GLY A 82 -11.48 0.54 -1.41
CA GLY A 82 -11.97 -0.40 -2.41
C GLY A 82 -13.46 -0.25 -2.70
N LEU A 83 -14.04 -1.30 -3.29
CA LEU A 83 -15.48 -1.43 -3.45
C LEU A 83 -16.06 -1.84 -2.10
N LEU A 84 -16.67 -0.88 -1.40
CA LEU A 84 -17.35 -1.09 -0.12
C LEU A 84 -18.82 -0.68 -0.26
N LYS A 85 -19.68 -1.19 0.62
CA LYS A 85 -21.02 -0.65 0.86
C LYS A 85 -20.97 0.86 1.10
N PRO A 86 -22.06 1.59 0.83
CA PRO A 86 -22.11 3.04 1.04
C PRO A 86 -21.75 3.43 2.49
N ILE A 87 -20.75 4.29 2.64
CA ILE A 87 -20.28 4.83 3.92
C ILE A 87 -20.00 6.34 3.78
N PRO A 88 -19.99 7.11 4.89
CA PRO A 88 -19.54 8.50 4.87
C PRO A 88 -18.11 8.66 4.32
N GLY A 89 -17.77 9.86 3.88
CA GLY A 89 -16.38 10.17 3.50
C GLY A 89 -15.49 10.25 4.74
N GLY A 90 -14.30 9.66 4.69
CA GLY A 90 -13.34 9.73 5.78
C GLY A 90 -12.24 8.68 5.70
N THR A 91 -11.40 8.65 6.74
CA THR A 91 -10.36 7.63 6.94
C THR A 91 -10.89 6.58 7.89
N TYR A 92 -10.73 5.31 7.51
CA TYR A 92 -11.21 4.17 8.27
C TYR A 92 -10.05 3.23 8.60
N ALA A 93 -10.05 2.67 9.80
CA ALA A 93 -9.18 1.55 10.13
C ALA A 93 -9.67 0.31 9.37
N VAL A 94 -8.76 -0.37 8.68
CA VAL A 94 -9.06 -1.65 8.03
C VAL A 94 -9.39 -2.69 9.12
N ASN A 95 -10.48 -3.42 8.94
CA ASN A 95 -10.96 -4.45 9.86
C ASN A 95 -11.59 -5.61 9.09
N GLU A 96 -11.96 -6.70 9.79
CA GLU A 96 -12.56 -7.89 9.18
C GLU A 96 -13.86 -7.56 8.42
N ALA A 97 -14.71 -6.70 8.97
CA ALA A 97 -15.96 -6.31 8.32
C ALA A 97 -15.75 -5.61 6.97
N MET A 98 -14.61 -4.93 6.77
CA MET A 98 -14.21 -4.34 5.49
C MET A 98 -13.69 -5.40 4.51
N LEU A 99 -13.11 -6.50 5.00
CA LEU A 99 -12.62 -7.60 4.17
C LEU A 99 -13.77 -8.51 3.70
N ASP A 100 -14.82 -8.63 4.50
CA ASP A 100 -16.02 -9.43 4.22
C ASP A 100 -17.10 -8.67 3.40
N ASP A 101 -16.83 -7.42 3.03
CA ASP A 101 -17.79 -6.57 2.29
C ASP A 101 -17.83 -6.87 0.79
#